data_AF-M9MFS1-F1
#
_entry.id   AF-M9MFS1-F1
#
_cell.length_a   1.000
_cell.length_b   1.000
_cell.length_c   1.000
_cell.angle_alpha   90.00
_cell.angle_beta   90.00
_cell.angle_gamma   90.00
#
_symmetry.space_group_name_H-M   'P 1'
#
loop_
_entity.id
_entity.type
_entity.pdbx_description
1 polymer ?
#
loop_
_entity_poly.entity_id
_entity_poly.type
_entity_poly.pdbx_seq_one_letter_code
_entity_poly.pdbx_strand_id
1 'polypeptide(L)'
;MTDTAPRSVLDELCSPYLPFDATSPVWSDVTPVAQAESSSPMCPILYNADYSSAMDVYRALVSSNAPAASVPLEGIELSTRALALTAHLIQLNPSHFSVWHYRANILLYARELEQRPGGRASVLRAELDWLDNLAHANMKSYQVWQHRRIVVAALGDPANELQFSAENLARDAKNYHTWAYRQWVLAHFGGLSLPTAVGDAVESPGKAQFPQLWEGELGYVDELLREDVRNNSAWNHRWYVCFARFGISAHASVAKERVEAMRKTIAFEKAYARASILGTPNNASAWTYLRALHNSVPHELRTSMSEALPWVETLVSTPKEAEADATVDIMGRSPVAALEWCLDCITTTTPDAEQRAEHLVKRLITVDSVRKRFWAYRLKSIRRQL
;
A
#
# COMPACT_ATOMS: atom_id res chain seq x y z
N MET A 1 33.00 9.11 28.08
CA MET A 1 32.80 7.70 27.68
C MET A 1 32.12 7.76 26.32
N THR A 2 32.91 7.65 25.25
CA THR A 2 32.38 7.65 23.88
C THR A 2 31.78 6.29 23.63
N ASP A 3 30.45 6.23 23.65
CA ASP A 3 29.66 5.06 23.30
C ASP A 3 29.78 4.85 21.79
N THR A 4 30.88 4.24 21.35
CA THR A 4 31.05 3.86 19.94
C THR A 4 30.28 2.56 19.74
N ALA A 5 29.00 2.69 19.41
CA ALA A 5 28.25 1.60 18.81
C ALA A 5 29.10 0.96 17.69
N PRO A 6 29.08 -0.37 17.56
CA PRO A 6 29.85 -1.05 16.52
C PRO A 6 29.46 -0.47 15.15
N ARG A 7 30.47 -0.05 14.37
CA ARG A 7 30.25 0.48 13.01
C ARG A 7 29.64 -0.63 12.15
N SER A 8 28.60 -0.31 11.41
CA SER A 8 28.02 -1.27 10.46
C SER A 8 29.00 -1.52 9.31
N VAL A 9 28.87 -2.65 8.61
CA VAL A 9 29.66 -2.90 7.38
C VAL A 9 29.43 -1.79 6.35
N LEU A 10 28.24 -1.20 6.30
CA LEU A 10 27.95 -0.08 5.41
C LEU A 10 28.74 1.18 5.79
N ASP A 11 28.88 1.46 7.09
CA ASP A 11 29.71 2.57 7.59
C ASP A 11 31.19 2.36 7.30
N GLU A 12 31.68 1.12 7.45
CA GLU A 12 33.07 0.78 7.11
C GLU A 12 33.35 1.01 5.62
N LEU A 13 32.42 0.64 4.74
CA LEU A 13 32.54 0.84 3.30
C LEU A 13 32.48 2.32 2.90
N CYS A 14 31.62 3.11 3.55
CA CYS A 14 31.36 4.49 3.13
C CYS A 14 32.24 5.53 3.84
N SER A 15 32.71 5.25 5.07
CA SER A 15 33.46 6.22 5.88
C SER A 15 34.76 6.76 5.25
N PRO A 16 35.50 6.03 4.40
CA PRO A 16 36.67 6.61 3.72
C PRO A 16 36.31 7.72 2.72
N TYR A 17 35.05 7.80 2.32
CA TYR A 17 34.54 8.70 1.28
C TYR A 17 33.51 9.72 1.82
N LEU A 18 33.25 9.70 3.13
CA LEU A 18 32.31 10.58 3.81
C LEU A 18 33.01 11.38 4.94
N PRO A 19 32.68 12.66 5.17
CA PRO A 19 31.75 13.46 4.37
C PRO A 19 32.25 13.66 2.93
N PHE A 20 31.31 13.78 2.00
CA PHE A 20 31.64 13.93 0.58
C PHE A 20 32.39 15.25 0.35
N ASP A 21 33.50 15.16 -0.39
CA ASP A 21 34.29 16.30 -0.84
C ASP A 21 34.79 16.00 -2.26
N ALA A 22 34.29 16.76 -3.24
CA ALA A 22 34.66 16.60 -4.64
C ALA A 22 36.15 16.90 -4.93
N THR A 23 36.84 17.60 -4.03
CA THR A 23 38.28 17.92 -4.14
C THR A 23 39.18 16.84 -3.56
N SER A 24 38.60 15.85 -2.86
CA SER A 24 39.36 14.76 -2.26
C SER A 24 40.13 13.95 -3.32
N PRO A 25 41.38 13.52 -3.04
CA PRO A 25 42.18 12.73 -3.97
C PRO A 25 41.51 11.43 -4.46
N VAL A 26 40.52 10.92 -3.71
CA VAL A 26 39.74 9.72 -4.07
C VAL A 26 38.89 9.90 -5.33
N TRP A 27 38.70 11.15 -5.78
CA TRP A 27 37.97 11.51 -7.00
C TRP A 27 38.89 12.08 -8.10
N SER A 28 40.20 12.11 -7.90
CA SER A 28 41.14 12.76 -8.83
C SER A 28 41.24 12.10 -10.21
N ASP A 29 40.81 10.85 -10.32
CA ASP A 29 40.70 10.09 -11.57
C ASP A 29 39.38 10.33 -12.32
N VAL A 30 38.42 11.04 -11.72
CA VAL A 30 37.10 11.31 -12.29
C VAL A 30 37.00 12.77 -12.72
N THR A 31 36.75 13.01 -14.01
CA THR A 31 36.43 14.36 -14.51
C THR A 31 34.94 14.63 -14.29
N PRO A 32 34.55 15.59 -13.41
CA PRO A 32 33.14 15.86 -13.12
C PRO A 32 32.39 16.36 -14.37
N VAL A 33 31.13 15.93 -14.53
CA VAL A 33 30.30 16.29 -15.69
C VAL A 33 29.16 17.20 -15.24
N ALA A 34 29.23 18.48 -15.63
CA ALA A 34 28.19 19.47 -15.34
C ALA A 34 26.81 19.06 -15.89
N GLN A 35 25.74 19.51 -15.23
CA GLN A 35 24.40 19.37 -15.80
C GLN A 35 24.32 20.13 -17.12
N ALA A 36 23.92 19.44 -18.20
CA ALA A 36 23.70 20.10 -19.48
C ALA A 36 22.44 20.99 -19.38
N GLU A 37 22.64 22.30 -19.48
CA GLU A 37 21.56 23.28 -19.58
C GLU A 37 21.61 23.97 -20.96
N SER A 38 20.43 24.34 -21.49
CA SER A 38 20.37 25.15 -22.70
C SER A 38 20.79 26.60 -22.40
N SER A 39 21.00 27.40 -23.44
CA SER A 39 21.29 28.84 -23.29
C SER A 39 20.14 29.64 -22.65
N SER A 40 18.94 29.06 -22.57
CA SER A 40 17.76 29.64 -21.92
C SER A 40 16.98 28.52 -21.21
N PRO A 41 17.43 28.09 -20.02
CA PRO A 41 16.84 26.97 -19.33
C PRO A 41 15.43 27.33 -18.83
N MET A 42 14.49 26.40 -18.98
CA MET A 42 13.16 26.53 -18.41
C MET A 42 13.18 25.97 -16.99
N CYS A 43 12.78 26.79 -16.01
CA CYS A 43 12.77 26.44 -14.59
C CYS A 43 14.15 26.00 -14.03
N PRO A 44 15.22 26.81 -14.22
CA PRO A 44 16.53 26.47 -13.66
C PRO A 44 16.46 26.46 -12.13
N ILE A 45 17.13 25.48 -11.53
CA ILE A 45 17.28 25.40 -10.08
C ILE A 45 18.67 25.93 -9.74
N LEU A 46 18.73 26.95 -8.89
CA LEU A 46 19.98 27.44 -8.33
C LEU A 46 20.43 26.50 -7.21
N TYR A 47 21.09 25.41 -7.60
CA TYR A 47 21.57 24.39 -6.67
C TYR A 47 22.62 24.96 -5.71
N ASN A 48 22.64 24.44 -4.48
CA ASN A 48 23.79 24.61 -3.59
C ASN A 48 25.03 23.92 -4.21
N ALA A 49 26.23 24.44 -3.91
CA ALA A 49 27.50 23.97 -4.46
C ALA A 49 27.83 22.51 -4.08
N ASP A 50 27.48 22.08 -2.87
CA ASP A 50 27.66 20.70 -2.39
C ASP A 50 26.81 19.74 -3.23
N TYR A 51 25.54 20.08 -3.49
CA TYR A 51 24.66 19.27 -4.33
C TYR A 51 25.13 19.26 -5.79
N SER A 52 25.48 20.41 -6.36
CA SER A 52 25.91 20.47 -7.76
C SER A 52 27.21 19.70 -7.98
N SER A 53 28.20 19.84 -7.09
CA SER A 53 29.48 19.13 -7.20
C SER A 53 29.33 17.61 -7.03
N ALA A 54 28.51 17.16 -6.07
CA ALA A 54 28.18 15.75 -5.92
C ALA A 54 27.47 15.19 -7.16
N MET A 55 26.53 15.94 -7.73
CA MET A 55 25.83 15.55 -8.95
C MET A 55 26.73 15.54 -10.19
N ASP A 56 27.75 16.40 -10.25
CA ASP A 56 28.73 16.38 -11.35
C ASP A 56 29.57 15.11 -11.34
N VAL A 57 30.03 14.69 -10.15
CA VAL A 57 30.74 13.42 -9.97
C VAL A 57 29.80 12.25 -10.28
N TYR A 58 28.56 12.26 -9.78
CA TYR A 58 27.58 11.21 -10.08
C TYR A 58 27.35 11.08 -11.58
N ARG A 59 27.14 12.20 -12.29
CA ARG A 59 26.99 12.19 -13.75
C ARG A 59 28.20 11.59 -14.43
N ALA A 60 29.42 11.91 -14.00
CA ALA A 60 30.63 11.31 -14.55
C ALA A 60 30.65 9.79 -14.39
N LEU A 61 30.31 9.27 -13.21
CA LEU A 61 30.29 7.83 -12.93
C LEU A 61 29.23 7.06 -13.73
N VAL A 62 28.08 7.67 -14.05
CA VAL A 62 26.98 7.02 -14.79
C VAL A 62 26.98 7.32 -16.29
N SER A 63 27.75 8.32 -16.75
CA SER A 63 27.83 8.72 -18.17
C SER A 63 28.86 7.91 -18.95
N SER A 64 29.67 7.09 -18.29
CA SER A 64 30.57 6.12 -18.92
C SER A 64 29.75 5.01 -19.61
N ASN A 65 29.40 5.28 -20.86
CA ASN A 65 28.78 4.41 -21.87
C ASN A 65 27.28 4.15 -21.70
N ALA A 66 26.49 4.66 -22.66
CA ALA A 66 25.16 4.13 -22.90
C ALA A 66 25.28 2.62 -23.14
N PRO A 67 24.74 1.76 -22.28
CA PRO A 67 24.87 0.33 -22.47
C PRO A 67 24.27 -0.02 -23.83
N ALA A 68 25.03 -0.75 -24.66
CA ALA A 68 24.40 -1.50 -25.73
C ALA A 68 23.28 -2.33 -25.06
N ALA A 69 22.09 -2.38 -25.67
CA ALA A 69 20.92 -3.06 -25.09
C ALA A 69 21.19 -4.52 -24.66
N SER A 70 22.31 -5.10 -25.08
CA SER A 70 22.82 -6.42 -24.73
C SER A 70 23.51 -6.54 -23.36
N VAL A 71 24.07 -5.48 -22.74
CA VAL A 71 24.78 -5.57 -21.44
C VAL A 71 24.49 -4.33 -20.55
N PRO A 72 23.41 -4.32 -19.74
CA PRO A 72 22.89 -3.12 -19.08
C PRO A 72 23.80 -2.40 -18.07
N LEU A 73 24.90 -3.03 -17.62
CA LEU A 73 25.80 -2.50 -16.59
C LEU A 73 27.26 -2.40 -17.06
N GLU A 74 27.55 -2.70 -18.32
CA GLU A 74 28.91 -2.65 -18.84
C GLU A 74 29.44 -1.21 -18.85
N GLY A 75 30.62 -0.99 -18.26
CA GLY A 75 31.26 0.33 -18.20
C GLY A 75 30.77 1.25 -17.08
N ILE A 76 29.71 0.89 -16.36
CA ILE A 76 29.25 1.64 -15.18
C ILE A 76 30.14 1.28 -13.98
N GLU A 77 30.70 2.28 -13.30
CA GLU A 77 31.47 2.04 -12.07
C GLU A 77 30.54 1.54 -10.96
N LEU A 78 30.82 0.38 -10.38
CA LEU A 78 30.09 -0.16 -9.22
C LEU A 78 31.08 -0.36 -8.06
N SER A 79 31.29 0.72 -7.28
CA SER A 79 32.31 0.79 -6.23
C SER A 79 31.77 1.29 -4.89
N THR A 80 32.53 1.05 -3.82
CA THR A 80 32.28 1.60 -2.48
C THR A 80 32.27 3.13 -2.44
N ARG A 81 33.14 3.81 -3.20
CA ARG A 81 33.09 5.28 -3.30
C ARG A 81 31.81 5.77 -3.97
N ALA A 82 31.35 5.07 -5.02
CA ALA A 82 30.06 5.37 -5.65
C ALA A 82 28.90 5.11 -4.68
N LEU A 83 28.96 4.05 -3.87
CA LEU A 83 27.97 3.77 -2.83
C LEU A 83 27.89 4.91 -1.81
N ALA A 84 29.03 5.42 -1.36
CA ALA A 84 29.10 6.56 -0.45
C ALA A 84 28.53 7.85 -1.08
N LEU A 85 28.86 8.13 -2.34
CA LEU A 85 28.31 9.26 -3.08
C LEU A 85 26.78 9.19 -3.16
N THR A 86 26.20 8.02 -3.45
CA THR A 86 24.75 7.87 -3.47
C THR A 86 24.11 8.10 -2.10
N ALA A 87 24.76 7.69 -1.00
CA ALA A 87 24.27 7.96 0.35
C ALA A 87 24.20 9.48 0.64
N HIS A 88 25.25 10.21 0.25
CA HIS A 88 25.26 11.67 0.37
C HIS A 88 24.18 12.34 -0.49
N LEU A 89 24.05 11.95 -1.76
CA LEU A 89 23.05 12.51 -2.67
C LEU A 89 21.60 12.24 -2.22
N ILE A 90 21.33 11.06 -1.65
CA ILE A 90 20.00 10.73 -1.11
C ILE A 90 19.66 11.58 0.11
N GLN A 91 20.64 11.92 0.96
CA GLN A 91 20.41 12.85 2.07
C GLN A 91 20.02 14.25 1.57
N LEU A 92 20.62 14.70 0.46
CA LEU A 92 20.30 16.00 -0.15
C LEU A 92 18.97 15.99 -0.92
N ASN A 93 18.66 14.89 -1.61
CA ASN A 93 17.44 14.73 -2.40
C ASN A 93 16.93 13.28 -2.40
N PRO A 94 16.10 12.89 -1.41
CA PRO A 94 15.61 11.52 -1.27
C PRO A 94 14.62 11.10 -2.37
N SER A 95 14.20 12.02 -3.23
CA SER A 95 13.29 11.76 -4.35
C SER A 95 14.01 11.47 -5.67
N HIS A 96 15.35 11.54 -5.71
CA HIS A 96 16.11 11.38 -6.95
C HIS A 96 16.20 9.91 -7.40
N PHE A 97 15.21 9.45 -8.16
CA PHE A 97 15.07 8.04 -8.55
C PHE A 97 16.29 7.44 -9.29
N SER A 98 17.01 8.22 -10.10
CA SER A 98 18.22 7.70 -10.80
C SER A 98 19.36 7.36 -9.82
N VAL A 99 19.55 8.16 -8.77
CA VAL A 99 20.55 7.91 -7.72
C VAL A 99 20.19 6.63 -6.95
N TRP A 100 18.91 6.44 -6.64
CA TRP A 100 18.41 5.19 -6.03
C TRP A 100 18.63 3.98 -6.92
N HIS A 101 18.37 4.10 -8.22
CA HIS A 101 18.62 3.02 -9.17
C HIS A 101 20.11 2.66 -9.24
N TYR A 102 20.99 3.67 -9.29
CA TYR A 102 22.43 3.45 -9.28
C TYR A 102 22.90 2.79 -7.97
N ARG A 103 22.41 3.26 -6.82
CA ARG A 103 22.66 2.64 -5.50
C ARG A 103 22.25 1.17 -5.48
N ALA A 104 21.06 0.84 -6.01
CA ALA A 104 20.59 -0.54 -6.10
C ALA A 104 21.51 -1.39 -6.98
N ASN A 105 21.96 -0.88 -8.14
CA ASN A 105 22.89 -1.61 -9.00
C ASN A 105 24.23 -1.89 -8.30
N ILE A 106 24.75 -0.94 -7.53
CA ILE A 106 25.98 -1.14 -6.74
C ILE A 106 25.76 -2.27 -5.72
N LEU A 107 24.70 -2.17 -4.93
CA LEU A 107 24.38 -3.16 -3.88
C LEU A 107 24.17 -4.57 -4.45
N LEU A 108 23.52 -4.69 -5.61
CA LEU A 108 23.19 -5.98 -6.22
C LEU A 108 24.33 -6.60 -7.02
N TYR A 109 25.19 -5.80 -7.64
CA TYR A 109 26.11 -6.29 -8.68
C TYR A 109 27.60 -5.97 -8.43
N ALA A 110 27.95 -5.12 -7.47
CA ALA A 110 29.35 -4.89 -7.13
C ALA A 110 29.98 -6.18 -6.60
N ARG A 111 31.06 -6.63 -7.27
CA ARG A 111 31.74 -7.90 -6.96
C ARG A 111 32.47 -7.86 -5.62
N GLU A 112 32.98 -6.69 -5.24
CA GLU A 112 33.70 -6.49 -3.97
C GLU A 112 32.82 -6.71 -2.73
N LEU A 113 31.49 -6.63 -2.87
CA LEU A 113 30.57 -6.88 -1.76
C LEU A 113 30.50 -8.37 -1.40
N GLU A 114 30.77 -9.27 -2.36
CA GLU A 114 30.82 -10.72 -2.11
C GLU A 114 32.01 -11.13 -1.25
N GLN A 115 33.08 -10.35 -1.30
CA GLN A 115 34.33 -10.64 -0.61
C GLN A 115 34.30 -10.19 0.86
N ARG A 116 33.21 -9.54 1.30
CA ARG A 116 33.06 -9.07 2.68
C ARG A 116 32.76 -10.22 3.63
N PRO A 117 33.13 -10.12 4.91
CA PRO A 117 32.62 -11.04 5.93
C PRO A 117 31.08 -11.07 5.91
N GLY A 118 30.50 -12.26 5.71
CA GLY A 118 29.05 -12.44 5.51
C GLY A 118 28.53 -12.15 4.10
N GLY A 119 29.41 -11.87 3.14
CA GLY A 119 29.11 -11.64 1.72
C GLY A 119 28.22 -10.43 1.47
N ARG A 120 27.62 -10.37 0.27
CA ARG A 120 26.66 -9.30 -0.07
C ARG A 120 25.50 -9.21 0.93
N ALA A 121 25.08 -10.35 1.49
CA ALA A 121 23.96 -10.41 2.42
C ALA A 121 24.21 -9.59 3.71
N SER A 122 25.44 -9.51 4.22
CA SER A 122 25.74 -8.66 5.38
C SER A 122 25.61 -7.17 5.04
N VAL A 123 26.01 -6.77 3.83
CA VAL A 123 25.88 -5.39 3.33
C VAL A 123 24.41 -5.01 3.13
N LEU A 124 23.61 -5.90 2.53
CA LEU A 124 22.18 -5.65 2.33
C LEU A 124 21.42 -5.56 3.66
N ARG A 125 21.80 -6.30 4.71
CA ARG A 125 21.22 -6.13 6.05
C ARG A 125 21.54 -4.76 6.63
N ALA A 126 22.80 -4.32 6.54
CA ALA A 126 23.18 -2.98 6.98
C ALA A 126 22.49 -1.86 6.16
N GLU A 127 22.19 -2.12 4.88
CA GLU A 127 21.36 -1.21 4.07
C GLU A 127 19.92 -1.11 4.59
N LEU A 128 19.33 -2.21 5.08
CA LEU A 128 18.01 -2.17 5.72
C LEU A 128 18.03 -1.33 7.01
N ASP A 129 19.07 -1.48 7.83
CA ASP A 129 19.25 -0.68 9.05
C ASP A 129 19.37 0.82 8.72
N TRP A 130 20.08 1.15 7.64
CA TRP A 130 20.17 2.52 7.13
C TRP A 130 18.80 3.03 6.61
N LEU A 131 18.06 2.18 5.90
CA LEU A 131 16.72 2.50 5.39
C LEU A 131 15.68 2.66 6.50
N ASP A 132 15.81 1.98 7.64
CA ASP A 132 14.88 2.10 8.76
C ASP A 132 14.79 3.57 9.23
N ASN A 133 15.95 4.18 9.43
CA ASN A 133 16.06 5.59 9.79
C ASN A 133 15.52 6.52 8.69
N LEU A 134 15.81 6.20 7.43
CA LEU A 134 15.39 7.05 6.31
C LEU A 134 13.89 6.98 6.05
N ALA A 135 13.28 5.81 6.16
CA ALA A 135 11.83 5.60 5.97
C ALA A 135 11.02 6.32 7.03
N HIS A 136 11.52 6.37 8.26
CA HIS A 136 10.91 7.15 9.34
C HIS A 136 10.85 8.65 9.05
N ALA A 137 11.87 9.21 8.38
CA ALA A 137 11.88 10.61 7.97
C ALA A 137 11.15 10.86 6.64
N ASN A 138 11.10 9.86 5.74
CA ASN A 138 10.63 10.00 4.37
C ASN A 138 9.52 9.00 4.01
N MET A 139 8.58 8.74 4.94
CA MET A 139 7.56 7.70 4.80
C MET A 139 6.61 7.83 3.59
N LYS A 140 6.62 8.97 2.90
CA LYS A 140 5.82 9.26 1.69
C LYS A 140 6.66 9.26 0.39
N SER A 141 7.92 8.84 0.46
CA SER A 141 8.80 8.71 -0.70
C SER A 141 8.61 7.36 -1.38
N TYR A 142 8.22 7.36 -2.67
CA TYR A 142 8.15 6.14 -3.47
C TYR A 142 9.50 5.41 -3.52
N GLN A 143 10.60 6.17 -3.59
CA GLN A 143 11.93 5.62 -3.81
C GLN A 143 12.42 4.84 -2.60
N VAL A 144 12.15 5.32 -1.38
CA VAL A 144 12.56 4.62 -0.14
C VAL A 144 11.89 3.26 -0.04
N TRP A 145 10.57 3.20 -0.25
CA TRP A 145 9.82 1.93 -0.20
C TRP A 145 10.19 0.98 -1.33
N GLN A 146 10.40 1.51 -2.54
CA GLN A 146 10.84 0.71 -3.68
C GLN A 146 12.26 0.16 -3.49
N HIS A 147 13.18 0.95 -2.93
CA HIS A 147 14.54 0.50 -2.66
C HIS A 147 14.58 -0.56 -1.55
N ARG A 148 13.83 -0.36 -0.45
CA ARG A 148 13.68 -1.40 0.58
C ARG A 148 13.17 -2.71 -0.02
N ARG A 149 12.14 -2.63 -0.86
CA ARG A 149 11.59 -3.79 -1.59
C ARG A 149 12.66 -4.52 -2.42
N ILE A 150 13.53 -3.79 -3.12
CA ILE A 150 14.64 -4.38 -3.90
C ILE A 150 15.63 -5.10 -2.98
N VAL A 151 16.05 -4.45 -1.88
CA VAL A 151 17.03 -4.99 -0.93
C VAL A 151 16.49 -6.25 -0.25
N VAL A 152 15.24 -6.23 0.23
CA VAL A 152 14.59 -7.38 0.88
C VAL A 152 14.38 -8.53 -0.12
N ALA A 153 13.96 -8.24 -1.36
CA ALA A 153 13.79 -9.28 -2.38
C ALA A 153 15.13 -9.95 -2.76
N ALA A 154 16.22 -9.19 -2.80
CA ALA A 154 17.55 -9.71 -3.05
C ALA A 154 18.10 -10.54 -1.87
N LEU A 155 17.78 -10.15 -0.63
CA LEU A 155 18.11 -10.90 0.57
C LEU A 155 17.33 -12.22 0.68
N GLY A 156 16.07 -12.23 0.24
CA GLY A 156 15.18 -13.38 0.40
C GLY A 156 14.71 -13.60 1.84
N ASP A 157 14.88 -12.61 2.73
CA ASP A 157 14.68 -12.72 4.18
C ASP A 157 13.70 -11.64 4.67
N PRO A 158 12.43 -11.99 4.99
CA PRO A 158 11.40 -11.04 5.40
C PRO A 158 11.27 -10.88 6.92
N ALA A 159 12.18 -11.44 7.73
CA ALA A 159 11.96 -11.65 9.17
C ALA A 159 11.49 -10.40 9.93
N ASN A 160 12.03 -9.23 9.62
CA ASN A 160 11.73 -7.97 10.34
C ASN A 160 10.66 -7.11 9.67
N GLU A 161 10.15 -7.50 8.50
CA GLU A 161 9.39 -6.60 7.63
C GLU A 161 7.96 -6.33 8.11
N LEU A 162 7.33 -7.31 8.79
CA LEU A 162 6.02 -7.11 9.41
C LEU A 162 6.12 -6.22 10.66
N GLN A 163 7.21 -6.32 11.43
CA GLN A 163 7.45 -5.42 12.56
C GLN A 163 7.75 -4.01 12.06
N PHE A 164 8.69 -3.87 11.11
CA PHE A 164 9.04 -2.58 10.50
C PHE A 164 7.81 -1.85 9.91
N SER A 165 6.95 -2.57 9.19
CA SER A 165 5.72 -1.97 8.66
C SER A 165 4.73 -1.61 9.77
N ALA A 166 4.64 -2.39 10.86
CA ALA A 166 3.81 -2.04 12.00
C ALA A 166 4.31 -0.77 12.71
N GLU A 167 5.62 -0.61 12.89
CA GLU A 167 6.23 0.58 13.48
C GLU A 167 5.98 1.85 12.65
N ASN A 168 5.99 1.73 11.31
CA ASN A 168 5.63 2.85 10.44
C ASN A 168 4.13 3.15 10.45
N LEU A 169 3.28 2.12 10.52
CA LEU A 169 1.83 2.29 10.68
C LEU A 169 1.44 2.86 12.05
N ALA A 170 2.23 2.63 13.10
CA ALA A 170 2.03 3.28 14.40
C ALA A 170 2.25 4.80 14.31
N ARG A 171 3.07 5.28 13.36
CA ARG A 171 3.29 6.72 13.10
C ARG A 171 2.22 7.31 12.17
N ASP A 172 1.84 6.57 11.14
CA ASP A 172 0.78 6.95 10.20
C ASP A 172 -0.01 5.69 9.77
N ALA A 173 -1.10 5.41 10.49
CA ALA A 173 -1.91 4.20 10.32
C ALA A 173 -2.62 4.12 8.95
N LYS A 174 -2.55 5.19 8.15
CA LYS A 174 -3.18 5.31 6.83
C LYS A 174 -2.14 5.51 5.72
N ASN A 175 -0.85 5.37 6.02
CA ASN A 175 0.22 5.51 5.04
C ASN A 175 0.09 4.47 3.92
N TYR A 176 -0.17 4.94 2.69
CA TYR A 176 -0.46 4.08 1.56
C TYR A 176 0.74 3.22 1.15
N HIS A 177 1.96 3.76 1.21
CA HIS A 177 3.16 3.03 0.84
C HIS A 177 3.44 1.88 1.82
N THR A 178 3.24 2.12 3.12
CA THR A 178 3.47 1.10 4.16
C THR A 178 2.47 -0.05 4.00
N TRP A 179 1.19 0.24 3.74
CA TRP A 179 0.19 -0.79 3.46
C TRP A 179 0.50 -1.57 2.18
N ALA A 180 0.86 -0.89 1.09
CA ALA A 180 1.24 -1.54 -0.16
C ALA A 180 2.48 -2.42 0.02
N TYR A 181 3.46 -1.95 0.80
CA TYR A 181 4.65 -2.70 1.15
C TYR A 181 4.33 -3.93 1.99
N ARG A 182 3.54 -3.80 3.06
CA ARG A 182 3.12 -4.92 3.91
C ARG A 182 2.40 -6.00 3.10
N GLN A 183 1.47 -5.60 2.23
CA GLN A 183 0.76 -6.54 1.34
C GLN A 183 1.72 -7.21 0.35
N TRP A 184 2.70 -6.48 -0.19
CA TRP A 184 3.73 -7.09 -1.03
C TRP A 184 4.57 -8.11 -0.26
N VAL A 185 5.02 -7.83 0.96
CA VAL A 185 5.79 -8.77 1.80
C VAL A 185 4.99 -10.07 1.99
N LEU A 186 3.72 -9.96 2.39
CA LEU A 186 2.83 -11.10 2.57
C LEU A 186 2.63 -11.88 1.27
N ALA A 187 2.34 -11.19 0.15
CA ALA A 187 2.13 -11.83 -1.14
C ALA A 187 3.39 -12.54 -1.66
N HIS A 188 4.53 -11.87 -1.57
CA HIS A 188 5.79 -12.33 -2.15
C HIS A 188 6.38 -13.47 -1.33
N PHE A 189 6.55 -13.27 -0.02
CA PHE A 189 7.22 -14.24 0.86
C PHE A 189 6.24 -15.24 1.46
N GLY A 190 5.04 -14.81 1.84
CA GLY A 190 4.00 -15.70 2.35
C GLY A 190 3.25 -16.48 1.27
N GLY A 191 3.35 -16.03 0.01
CA GLY A 191 2.69 -16.65 -1.13
C GLY A 191 1.20 -16.33 -1.21
N LEU A 192 0.66 -16.34 -2.43
CA LEU A 192 -0.78 -16.24 -2.68
C LEU A 192 -1.35 -17.63 -2.97
N SER A 193 -2.54 -17.91 -2.47
CA SER A 193 -3.27 -19.15 -2.73
C SER A 193 -4.14 -19.01 -3.98
N LEU A 194 -3.52 -18.71 -5.13
CA LEU A 194 -4.21 -18.54 -6.41
C LEU A 194 -4.33 -19.88 -7.16
N PRO A 195 -5.39 -20.11 -7.96
CA PRO A 195 -5.43 -21.19 -8.92
C PRO A 195 -4.25 -21.01 -9.90
N THR A 196 -3.35 -21.99 -9.95
CA THR A 196 -2.06 -21.91 -10.65
C THR A 196 -2.20 -21.69 -12.16
N ALA A 197 -1.44 -20.74 -12.71
CA ALA A 197 -0.80 -20.92 -14.00
C ALA A 197 0.68 -21.22 -13.75
N VAL A 198 1.07 -22.44 -14.07
CA VAL A 198 2.46 -22.90 -14.08
C VAL A 198 3.19 -22.22 -15.23
N GLY A 199 4.39 -21.75 -14.96
CA GLY A 199 5.39 -21.39 -15.95
C GLY A 199 6.74 -21.27 -15.27
N ASP A 200 7.80 -21.62 -15.99
CA ASP A 200 9.21 -21.51 -15.60
C ASP A 200 9.62 -20.03 -15.42
N ALA A 201 9.05 -19.37 -14.42
CA ALA A 201 9.43 -18.01 -14.05
C ALA A 201 10.66 -18.06 -13.15
N VAL A 202 11.63 -17.20 -13.42
CA VAL A 202 12.80 -16.97 -12.56
C VAL A 202 12.33 -16.79 -11.12
N GLU A 203 12.72 -17.70 -10.23
CA GLU A 203 12.33 -17.65 -8.83
C GLU A 203 13.13 -16.56 -8.11
N SER A 204 12.41 -15.61 -7.50
CA SER A 204 13.02 -14.63 -6.59
C SER A 204 13.33 -15.30 -5.26
N PRO A 205 14.47 -14.99 -4.61
CA PRO A 205 14.78 -15.49 -3.28
C PRO A 205 13.63 -15.28 -2.29
N GLY A 206 13.34 -16.30 -1.45
CA GLY A 206 12.31 -16.25 -0.42
C GLY A 206 10.85 -16.29 -0.91
N LYS A 207 10.60 -16.32 -2.22
CA LYS A 207 9.25 -16.29 -2.78
C LYS A 207 8.41 -17.49 -2.30
N ALA A 208 7.29 -17.20 -1.65
CA ALA A 208 6.35 -18.17 -1.09
C ALA A 208 6.95 -19.17 -0.08
N GLN A 209 8.10 -18.85 0.52
CA GLN A 209 8.80 -19.73 1.47
C GLN A 209 8.41 -19.48 2.93
N PHE A 210 7.63 -18.43 3.23
CA PHE A 210 7.30 -18.00 4.59
C PHE A 210 5.78 -17.89 4.83
N PRO A 211 4.99 -18.97 4.63
CA PRO A 211 3.53 -18.94 4.76
C PRO A 211 3.05 -18.49 6.15
N GLN A 212 3.85 -18.68 7.19
CA GLN A 212 3.59 -18.23 8.56
C GLN A 212 3.46 -16.70 8.68
N LEU A 213 3.95 -15.91 7.72
CA LEU A 213 3.76 -14.45 7.73
C LEU A 213 2.28 -14.04 7.69
N TRP A 214 1.41 -14.92 7.19
CA TRP A 214 -0.03 -14.71 7.20
C TRP A 214 -0.68 -14.94 8.56
N GLU A 215 0.01 -15.63 9.48
CA GLU A 215 -0.46 -15.87 10.84
C GLU A 215 -0.42 -14.55 11.62
N GLY A 216 -1.44 -14.29 12.43
CA GLY A 216 -1.52 -13.05 13.21
C GLY A 216 -2.03 -11.81 12.47
N GLU A 217 -2.05 -11.79 11.13
CA GLU A 217 -2.50 -10.59 10.37
C GLU A 217 -3.94 -10.15 10.70
N LEU A 218 -4.86 -11.10 10.93
CA LEU A 218 -6.22 -10.74 11.37
C LEU A 218 -6.24 -10.14 12.78
N GLY A 219 -5.41 -10.65 13.69
CA GLY A 219 -5.26 -10.09 15.04
C GLY A 219 -4.71 -8.67 15.01
N TYR A 220 -3.69 -8.44 14.18
CA TYR A 220 -3.14 -7.10 13.95
C TYR A 220 -4.18 -6.12 13.38
N VAL A 221 -4.98 -6.56 12.41
CA VAL A 221 -6.10 -5.74 11.89
C VAL A 221 -7.15 -5.45 12.96
N ASP A 222 -7.48 -6.44 13.80
CA ASP A 222 -8.43 -6.26 14.90
C ASP A 222 -7.93 -5.23 15.92
N GLU A 223 -6.62 -5.15 16.16
CA GLU A 223 -6.01 -4.11 16.99
C GLU A 223 -6.20 -2.72 16.37
N LEU A 224 -5.84 -2.56 15.10
CA LEU A 224 -5.99 -1.27 14.40
C LEU A 224 -7.44 -0.81 14.31
N LEU A 225 -8.38 -1.73 14.10
CA LEU A 225 -9.81 -1.40 14.06
C LEU A 225 -10.41 -1.11 15.44
N ARG A 226 -9.81 -1.64 16.51
CA ARG A 226 -10.17 -1.27 17.89
C ARG A 226 -9.71 0.15 18.22
N GLU A 227 -8.55 0.56 17.70
CA GLU A 227 -8.03 1.92 17.87
C GLU A 227 -8.78 2.94 17.00
N ASP A 228 -8.95 2.66 15.71
CA ASP A 228 -9.73 3.48 14.78
C ASP A 228 -10.58 2.59 13.86
N VAL A 229 -11.83 2.36 14.26
CA VAL A 229 -12.80 1.60 13.46
C VAL A 229 -13.10 2.25 12.10
N ARG A 230 -12.78 3.54 11.89
CA ARG A 230 -12.93 4.25 10.61
C ARG A 230 -11.67 4.15 9.74
N ASN A 231 -10.64 3.40 10.17
CA ASN A 231 -9.46 3.18 9.36
C ASN A 231 -9.77 2.28 8.15
N ASN A 232 -10.09 2.91 7.02
CA ASN A 232 -10.41 2.20 5.79
C ASN A 232 -9.26 1.34 5.26
N SER A 233 -8.00 1.70 5.55
CA SER A 233 -6.85 0.89 5.17
C SER A 233 -6.80 -0.43 5.93
N ALA A 234 -7.17 -0.43 7.21
CA ALA A 234 -7.31 -1.66 8.01
C ALA A 234 -8.48 -2.52 7.51
N TRP A 235 -9.63 -1.94 7.17
CA TRP A 235 -10.75 -2.68 6.53
C TRP A 235 -10.35 -3.28 5.17
N ASN A 236 -9.62 -2.53 4.35
CA ASN A 236 -9.05 -3.03 3.10
C ASN A 236 -8.08 -4.19 3.34
N HIS A 237 -7.21 -4.08 4.34
CA HIS A 237 -6.29 -5.14 4.69
C HIS A 237 -7.01 -6.39 5.23
N ARG A 238 -8.09 -6.20 6.00
CA ARG A 238 -8.99 -7.29 6.40
C ARG A 238 -9.53 -8.04 5.20
N TRP A 239 -10.01 -7.32 4.19
CA TRP A 239 -10.47 -7.91 2.93
C TRP A 239 -9.34 -8.67 2.22
N TYR A 240 -8.15 -8.08 2.19
CA TYR A 240 -6.97 -8.67 1.56
C TYR A 240 -6.61 -10.03 2.18
N VAL A 241 -6.56 -10.09 3.51
CA VAL A 241 -6.24 -11.31 4.28
C VAL A 241 -7.35 -12.36 4.18
N CYS A 242 -8.63 -11.97 4.26
CA CYS A 242 -9.73 -12.93 4.22
C CYS A 242 -10.02 -13.45 2.80
N PHE A 243 -9.83 -12.64 1.76
CA PHE A 243 -10.35 -12.91 0.43
C PHE A 243 -9.31 -12.76 -0.68
N ALA A 244 -8.67 -11.59 -0.82
CA ALA A 244 -7.84 -11.30 -1.99
C ALA A 244 -6.64 -12.25 -2.11
N ARG A 245 -6.05 -12.69 -0.99
CA ARG A 245 -4.94 -13.66 -1.01
C ARG A 245 -5.31 -15.03 -1.60
N PHE A 246 -6.60 -15.33 -1.67
CA PHE A 246 -7.16 -16.55 -2.25
C PHE A 246 -7.68 -16.34 -3.69
N GLY A 247 -7.42 -15.17 -4.30
CA GLY A 247 -7.91 -14.82 -5.63
C GLY A 247 -9.41 -14.57 -5.68
N ILE A 248 -10.05 -14.38 -4.53
CA ILE A 248 -11.50 -14.21 -4.43
C ILE A 248 -11.87 -12.81 -4.89
N SER A 249 -12.62 -12.76 -5.98
CA SER A 249 -13.19 -11.54 -6.55
C SER A 249 -14.52 -11.86 -7.21
N ALA A 250 -15.30 -10.83 -7.55
CA ALA A 250 -16.61 -10.96 -8.18
C ALA A 250 -16.60 -11.79 -9.49
N HIS A 251 -15.44 -11.91 -10.15
CA HIS A 251 -15.28 -12.58 -11.45
C HIS A 251 -14.52 -13.91 -11.37
N ALA A 252 -14.10 -14.34 -10.17
CA ALA A 252 -13.38 -15.59 -9.97
C ALA A 252 -14.35 -16.73 -9.62
N SER A 253 -13.94 -17.97 -9.90
CA SER A 253 -14.54 -19.18 -9.35
C SER A 253 -13.73 -19.69 -8.17
N VAL A 254 -14.40 -20.25 -7.16
CA VAL A 254 -13.76 -20.88 -6.01
C VAL A 254 -13.71 -22.38 -6.23
N ALA A 255 -12.56 -23.00 -5.96
CA ALA A 255 -12.44 -24.46 -5.94
C ALA A 255 -13.52 -25.06 -5.04
N LYS A 256 -14.21 -26.11 -5.50
CA LYS A 256 -15.37 -26.69 -4.79
C LYS A 256 -15.06 -27.04 -3.34
N GLU A 257 -13.86 -27.53 -3.07
CA GLU A 257 -13.43 -27.87 -1.69
C GLU A 257 -13.34 -26.65 -0.75
N ARG A 258 -13.15 -25.44 -1.28
CA ARG A 258 -13.00 -24.20 -0.51
C ARG A 258 -14.29 -23.43 -0.28
N VAL A 259 -15.36 -23.75 -1.02
CA VAL A 259 -16.63 -23.03 -0.98
C VAL A 259 -17.21 -22.99 0.44
N GLU A 260 -17.27 -24.14 1.12
CA GLU A 260 -17.88 -24.22 2.45
C GLU A 260 -17.08 -23.45 3.50
N ALA A 261 -15.74 -23.56 3.48
CA ALA A 261 -14.87 -22.77 4.35
C ALA A 261 -15.08 -21.27 4.12
N MET A 262 -15.19 -20.85 2.86
CA MET A 262 -15.41 -19.45 2.52
C MET A 262 -16.80 -18.94 2.93
N ARG A 263 -17.85 -19.77 2.85
CA ARG A 263 -19.18 -19.43 3.38
C ARG A 263 -19.14 -19.16 4.87
N LYS A 264 -18.43 -19.98 5.64
CA LYS A 264 -18.23 -19.78 7.08
C LYS A 264 -17.49 -18.47 7.36
N THR A 265 -16.41 -18.19 6.63
CA THR A 265 -15.68 -16.92 6.73
C THR A 265 -16.59 -15.73 6.43
N ILE A 266 -17.35 -15.76 5.33
CA ILE A 266 -18.27 -14.67 4.96
C ILE A 266 -19.34 -14.47 6.04
N ALA A 267 -19.91 -15.54 6.59
CA ALA A 267 -20.89 -15.44 7.66
C ALA A 267 -20.32 -14.78 8.92
N PHE A 268 -19.11 -15.17 9.33
CA PHE A 268 -18.39 -14.54 10.44
C PHE A 268 -18.11 -13.05 10.16
N GLU A 269 -17.58 -12.74 8.98
CA GLU A 269 -17.24 -11.37 8.59
C GLU A 269 -18.47 -10.46 8.46
N LYS A 270 -19.62 -11.00 8.04
CA LYS A 270 -20.90 -10.27 8.07
C LYS A 270 -21.29 -9.92 9.51
N ALA A 271 -21.17 -10.87 10.44
CA ALA A 271 -21.47 -10.63 11.84
C ALA A 271 -20.52 -9.59 12.46
N TYR A 272 -19.23 -9.68 12.15
CA TYR A 272 -18.20 -8.72 12.57
C TYR A 272 -18.50 -7.30 12.08
N ALA A 273 -18.82 -7.16 10.78
CA ALA A 273 -19.15 -5.87 10.19
C ALA A 273 -20.44 -5.27 10.79
N ARG A 274 -21.47 -6.09 11.02
CA ARG A 274 -22.71 -5.68 11.70
C ARG A 274 -22.43 -5.19 13.13
N ALA A 275 -21.63 -5.92 13.90
CA ALA A 275 -21.23 -5.50 15.25
C ALA A 275 -20.48 -4.17 15.24
N SER A 276 -19.56 -3.98 14.28
CA SER A 276 -18.83 -2.71 14.10
C SER A 276 -19.75 -1.55 13.73
N ILE A 277 -20.75 -1.80 12.87
CA ILE A 277 -21.78 -0.81 12.50
C ILE A 277 -22.64 -0.44 13.71
N LEU A 278 -23.04 -1.40 14.56
CA LEU A 278 -23.83 -1.08 15.75
C LEU A 278 -23.08 -0.14 16.70
N GLY A 279 -21.76 -0.32 16.86
CA GLY A 279 -20.93 0.57 17.67
C GLY A 279 -20.67 1.93 17.00
N THR A 280 -20.68 2.00 15.67
CA THR A 280 -20.48 3.27 14.93
C THR A 280 -21.32 3.29 13.65
N PRO A 281 -22.62 3.62 13.74
CA PRO A 281 -23.57 3.46 12.62
C PRO A 281 -23.24 4.30 11.39
N ASN A 282 -22.57 5.43 11.57
CA ASN A 282 -22.17 6.33 10.48
C ASN A 282 -20.79 6.01 9.87
N ASN A 283 -20.16 4.87 10.22
CA ASN A 283 -18.88 4.46 9.65
C ASN A 283 -19.04 3.87 8.24
N ALA A 284 -18.70 4.64 7.22
CA ALA A 284 -18.78 4.22 5.81
C ALA A 284 -17.90 3.01 5.47
N SER A 285 -16.78 2.79 6.17
CA SER A 285 -15.88 1.67 5.89
C SER A 285 -16.52 0.32 6.22
N ALA A 286 -17.15 0.21 7.39
CA ALA A 286 -17.83 -1.02 7.80
C ALA A 286 -19.04 -1.34 6.90
N TRP A 287 -19.80 -0.32 6.50
CA TRP A 287 -20.89 -0.48 5.52
C TRP A 287 -20.39 -0.94 4.15
N THR A 288 -19.32 -0.33 3.64
CA THR A 288 -18.71 -0.72 2.37
C THR A 288 -18.21 -2.17 2.42
N TYR A 289 -17.57 -2.56 3.53
CA TYR A 289 -17.11 -3.93 3.75
C TYR A 289 -18.29 -4.92 3.77
N LEU A 290 -19.36 -4.61 4.51
CA LEU A 290 -20.56 -5.45 4.56
C LEU A 290 -21.22 -5.62 3.18
N ARG A 291 -21.30 -4.56 2.37
CA ARG A 291 -21.79 -4.64 0.98
C ARG A 291 -20.92 -5.55 0.12
N ALA A 292 -19.60 -5.45 0.25
CA ALA A 292 -18.66 -6.28 -0.49
C ALA A 292 -18.84 -7.79 -0.18
N LEU A 293 -19.15 -8.15 1.07
CA LEU A 293 -19.44 -9.53 1.47
C LEU A 293 -20.69 -10.12 0.80
N HIS A 294 -21.63 -9.29 0.36
CA HIS A 294 -22.80 -9.73 -0.40
C HIS A 294 -22.55 -9.81 -1.91
N ASN A 295 -21.84 -8.82 -2.46
CA ASN A 295 -21.82 -8.57 -3.92
C ASN A 295 -20.47 -8.79 -4.59
N SER A 296 -19.37 -8.60 -3.88
CA SER A 296 -18.00 -8.60 -4.44
C SER A 296 -17.31 -9.95 -4.30
N VAL A 297 -18.04 -10.97 -3.87
CA VAL A 297 -17.60 -12.37 -3.82
C VAL A 297 -18.02 -13.13 -5.10
N PRO A 298 -17.38 -14.26 -5.42
CA PRO A 298 -17.79 -15.20 -6.47
C PRO A 298 -19.28 -15.53 -6.44
N HIS A 299 -19.87 -15.74 -7.62
CA HIS A 299 -21.32 -15.89 -7.78
C HIS A 299 -21.92 -16.97 -6.84
N GLU A 300 -21.25 -18.10 -6.67
CA GLU A 300 -21.63 -19.22 -5.82
C GLU A 300 -21.63 -18.92 -4.31
N LEU A 301 -21.02 -17.81 -3.90
CA LEU A 301 -20.94 -17.32 -2.53
C LEU A 301 -21.81 -16.08 -2.28
N ARG A 302 -22.33 -15.44 -3.35
CA ARG A 302 -23.16 -14.25 -3.21
C ARG A 302 -24.47 -14.56 -2.49
N THR A 303 -24.94 -13.57 -1.77
CA THR A 303 -26.22 -13.60 -1.06
C THR A 303 -26.91 -12.27 -1.25
N SER A 304 -28.24 -12.27 -1.37
CA SER A 304 -28.98 -11.02 -1.54
C SER A 304 -28.74 -10.07 -0.37
N MET A 305 -28.53 -8.79 -0.66
CA MET A 305 -28.49 -7.74 0.37
C MET A 305 -29.79 -7.64 1.16
N SER A 306 -30.91 -8.10 0.57
CA SER A 306 -32.22 -8.16 1.25
C SER A 306 -32.20 -9.09 2.47
N GLU A 307 -31.25 -10.02 2.57
CA GLU A 307 -31.05 -10.85 3.77
C GLU A 307 -30.77 -10.00 5.02
N ALA A 308 -30.06 -8.88 4.86
CA ALA A 308 -29.74 -7.96 5.94
C ALA A 308 -30.81 -6.87 6.13
N LEU A 309 -31.77 -6.73 5.21
CA LEU A 309 -32.73 -5.62 5.19
C LEU A 309 -33.53 -5.49 6.50
N PRO A 310 -34.08 -6.57 7.10
CA PRO A 310 -34.83 -6.44 8.36
C PRO A 310 -33.96 -5.86 9.50
N TRP A 311 -32.68 -6.21 9.54
CA TRP A 311 -31.75 -5.64 10.52
C TRP A 311 -31.40 -4.18 10.18
N VAL A 312 -31.14 -3.86 8.92
CA VAL A 312 -30.86 -2.48 8.49
C VAL A 312 -32.04 -1.55 8.77
N GLU A 313 -33.27 -2.01 8.58
CA GLU A 313 -34.48 -1.24 8.86
C GLU A 313 -34.61 -0.85 10.35
N THR A 314 -34.01 -1.63 11.27
CA THR A 314 -33.94 -1.24 12.69
C THR A 314 -33.01 -0.06 12.97
N LEU A 315 -32.13 0.28 12.02
CA LEU A 315 -31.16 1.36 12.14
C LEU A 315 -31.63 2.66 11.49
N VAL A 316 -32.84 2.71 10.94
CA VAL A 316 -33.40 3.92 10.31
C VAL A 316 -34.74 4.26 10.94
N SER A 317 -35.05 5.55 10.96
CA SER A 317 -36.35 6.04 11.42
C SER A 317 -37.47 5.56 10.49
N THR A 318 -38.66 5.34 11.04
CA THR A 318 -39.82 4.90 10.27
C THR A 318 -40.27 5.97 9.27
N PRO A 319 -40.95 5.61 8.17
CA PRO A 319 -41.48 6.58 7.21
C PRO A 319 -42.36 7.66 7.86
N LYS A 320 -43.19 7.27 8.85
CA LYS A 320 -44.07 8.19 9.57
C LYS A 320 -43.30 9.22 10.40
N GLU A 321 -42.23 8.79 11.08
CA GLU A 321 -41.36 9.71 11.83
C GLU A 321 -40.64 10.68 10.90
N ALA A 322 -40.12 10.19 9.76
CA ALA A 322 -39.44 11.03 8.77
C ALA A 322 -40.38 12.01 8.06
N GLU A 323 -41.66 11.66 7.88
CA GLU A 323 -42.69 12.57 7.34
C GLU A 323 -43.11 13.64 8.36
N ALA A 324 -43.18 13.28 9.64
CA ALA A 324 -43.48 14.22 10.71
C ALA A 324 -42.33 15.22 10.96
N ASP A 325 -41.08 14.74 10.87
CA ASP A 325 -39.88 15.55 11.03
C ASP A 325 -38.73 15.02 10.17
N ALA A 326 -38.44 15.70 9.06
CA ALA A 326 -37.35 15.34 8.15
C ALA A 326 -35.95 15.44 8.79
N THR A 327 -35.80 16.15 9.91
CA THR A 327 -34.53 16.27 10.63
C THR A 327 -34.19 15.04 11.46
N VAL A 328 -35.14 14.11 11.66
CA VAL A 328 -34.92 12.84 12.38
C VAL A 328 -33.75 12.04 11.78
N ASP A 329 -33.55 12.14 10.47
CA ASP A 329 -32.46 11.48 9.77
C ASP A 329 -31.14 12.30 9.84
N ILE A 330 -31.22 13.63 9.99
CA ILE A 330 -30.06 14.53 10.09
C ILE A 330 -29.39 14.42 11.47
N MET A 331 -30.16 14.17 12.54
CA MET A 331 -29.64 14.05 13.91
C MET A 331 -29.00 12.68 14.21
N GLY A 332 -28.51 11.98 13.18
CA GLY A 332 -27.68 10.78 13.30
C GLY A 332 -28.43 9.50 13.68
N ARG A 333 -29.76 9.51 13.74
CA ARG A 333 -30.57 8.30 14.00
C ARG A 333 -30.60 7.34 12.82
N SER A 334 -30.56 7.87 11.59
CA SER A 334 -30.57 7.07 10.36
C SER A 334 -29.26 7.24 9.62
N PRO A 335 -28.37 6.23 9.61
CA PRO A 335 -27.15 6.30 8.80
C PRO A 335 -27.50 6.44 7.31
N VAL A 336 -26.81 7.34 6.62
CA VAL A 336 -26.96 7.50 5.15
C VAL A 336 -26.78 6.16 4.43
N ALA A 337 -25.79 5.38 4.86
CA ALA A 337 -25.50 4.07 4.29
C ALA A 337 -26.62 3.03 4.55
N ALA A 338 -27.40 3.16 5.63
CA ALA A 338 -28.56 2.32 5.90
C ALA A 338 -29.73 2.67 4.98
N LEU A 339 -30.02 3.97 4.80
CA LEU A 339 -31.03 4.44 3.83
C LEU A 339 -30.66 4.03 2.39
N GLU A 340 -29.38 4.14 2.03
CA GLU A 340 -28.86 3.68 0.74
C GLU A 340 -29.04 2.16 0.59
N TRP A 341 -28.84 1.38 1.65
CA TRP A 341 -29.04 -0.07 1.62
C TRP A 341 -30.51 -0.43 1.40
N CYS A 342 -31.44 0.26 2.07
CA CYS A 342 -32.87 0.09 1.83
C CYS A 342 -33.24 0.40 0.38
N LEU A 343 -32.68 1.48 -0.18
CA LEU A 343 -32.91 1.85 -1.58
C LEU A 343 -32.36 0.79 -2.55
N ASP A 344 -31.16 0.27 -2.28
CA ASP A 344 -30.51 -0.76 -3.11
C ASP A 344 -31.24 -2.11 -3.07
N CYS A 345 -32.07 -2.35 -2.05
CA CYS A 345 -32.88 -3.57 -1.94
C CYS A 345 -34.23 -3.49 -2.69
N ILE A 346 -34.58 -2.34 -3.29
CA ILE A 346 -35.81 -2.20 -4.07
C ILE A 346 -35.67 -2.93 -5.42
N THR A 347 -36.64 -3.79 -5.71
CA THR A 347 -36.73 -4.62 -6.92
C THR A 347 -38.10 -4.47 -7.59
N THR A 348 -38.27 -5.01 -8.80
CA THR A 348 -39.57 -5.11 -9.50
C THR A 348 -40.63 -5.88 -8.71
N THR A 349 -40.22 -6.76 -7.80
CA THR A 349 -41.11 -7.54 -6.93
C THR A 349 -41.47 -6.82 -5.63
N THR A 350 -40.90 -5.65 -5.37
CA THR A 350 -41.18 -4.87 -4.16
C THR A 350 -42.57 -4.21 -4.27
N PRO A 351 -43.48 -4.39 -3.29
CA PRO A 351 -44.74 -3.68 -3.27
C PRO A 351 -44.52 -2.16 -3.23
N ASP A 352 -45.25 -1.43 -4.06
CA ASP A 352 -45.13 0.03 -4.18
C ASP A 352 -43.69 0.51 -4.40
N ALA A 353 -42.90 -0.27 -5.16
CA ALA A 353 -41.46 -0.06 -5.37
C ALA A 353 -41.11 1.39 -5.75
N GLU A 354 -41.85 1.98 -6.69
CA GLU A 354 -41.62 3.35 -7.13
C GLU A 354 -41.87 4.36 -6.01
N GLN A 355 -42.99 4.25 -5.30
CA GLN A 355 -43.34 5.15 -4.19
C GLN A 355 -42.31 5.03 -3.04
N ARG A 356 -41.89 3.81 -2.71
CA ARG A 356 -40.83 3.56 -1.72
C ARG A 356 -39.50 4.16 -2.13
N ALA A 357 -39.10 4.00 -3.40
CA ALA A 357 -37.88 4.58 -3.94
C ALA A 357 -37.92 6.11 -3.89
N GLU A 358 -39.03 6.74 -4.27
CA GLU A 358 -39.23 8.18 -4.16
C GLU A 358 -39.08 8.67 -2.72
N HIS A 359 -39.72 7.99 -1.76
CA HIS A 359 -39.66 8.36 -0.36
C HIS A 359 -38.23 8.25 0.20
N LEU A 360 -37.53 7.15 -0.05
CA LEU A 360 -36.14 6.98 0.37
C LEU A 360 -35.20 8.00 -0.28
N VAL A 361 -35.38 8.30 -1.56
CA VAL A 361 -34.56 9.30 -2.26
C VAL A 361 -34.79 10.70 -1.71
N LYS A 362 -36.03 11.07 -1.37
CA LYS A 362 -36.32 12.34 -0.68
C LYS A 362 -35.55 12.42 0.64
N ARG A 363 -35.58 11.35 1.45
CA ARG A 363 -34.83 11.28 2.71
C ARG A 363 -33.32 11.39 2.48
N LEU A 364 -32.76 10.66 1.52
CA LEU A 364 -31.33 10.72 1.16
C LEU A 364 -30.89 12.12 0.69
N ILE A 365 -31.72 12.82 -0.09
CA ILE A 365 -31.43 14.21 -0.50
C ILE A 365 -31.34 15.14 0.72
N THR A 366 -32.18 14.91 1.74
CA THR A 366 -32.17 15.68 2.98
C THR A 366 -30.89 15.44 3.79
N VAL A 367 -30.51 14.19 4.05
CA VAL A 367 -29.34 13.87 4.89
C VAL A 367 -28.00 13.96 4.17
N ASP A 368 -28.00 13.90 2.84
CA ASP A 368 -26.80 13.80 2.02
C ASP A 368 -26.93 14.71 0.80
N SER A 369 -27.21 15.98 1.09
CA SER A 369 -27.50 17.03 0.12
C SER A 369 -26.37 17.29 -0.87
N VAL A 370 -25.12 17.00 -0.49
CA VAL A 370 -23.95 17.06 -1.39
C VAL A 370 -24.10 16.12 -2.59
N ARG A 371 -24.75 14.97 -2.40
CA ARG A 371 -25.04 13.97 -3.46
C ARG A 371 -26.48 14.07 -4.00
N LYS A 372 -27.20 15.19 -3.81
CA LYS A 372 -28.59 15.33 -4.29
C LYS A 372 -28.80 14.99 -5.78
N ARG A 373 -27.84 15.36 -6.64
CA ARG A 373 -27.88 15.05 -8.08
C ARG A 373 -27.69 13.55 -8.34
N PHE A 374 -26.86 12.88 -7.56
CA PHE A 374 -26.70 11.44 -7.60
C PHE A 374 -27.98 10.73 -7.19
N TRP A 375 -28.64 11.16 -6.11
CA TRP A 375 -29.91 10.56 -5.68
C TRP A 375 -31.06 10.75 -6.68
N ALA A 376 -31.16 11.93 -7.29
CA ALA A 376 -32.11 12.18 -8.37
C ALA A 376 -31.85 11.26 -9.59
N TYR A 377 -30.57 11.06 -9.93
CA TYR A 377 -30.17 10.10 -10.95
C TYR A 377 -30.53 8.65 -10.57
N ARG A 378 -30.25 8.23 -9.34
CA ARG A 378 -30.59 6.88 -8.83
C ARG A 378 -32.09 6.60 -8.93
N LEU A 379 -32.94 7.54 -8.54
CA LEU A 379 -34.41 7.41 -8.68
C LEU A 379 -34.82 7.21 -10.14
N LYS A 380 -34.27 8.03 -11.05
CA LYS A 380 -34.53 7.91 -12.49
C LYS A 380 -34.10 6.55 -13.03
N SER A 381 -32.98 6.00 -12.55
CA SER A 381 -32.51 4.67 -12.94
C SER A 381 -33.41 3.55 -12.43
N ILE A 382 -33.87 3.63 -11.18
CA ILE A 382 -34.80 2.64 -10.60
C ILE A 382 -36.12 2.64 -11.38
N ARG A 383 -36.69 3.82 -11.67
CA ARG A 383 -37.92 3.96 -12.49
C ARG A 383 -37.82 3.39 -13.91
N ARG A 384 -36.61 3.20 -14.44
CA ARG A 384 -36.40 2.57 -15.75
C ARG A 384 -36.29 1.05 -15.66
N GLN A 385 -36.03 0.52 -14.46
CA GLN A 385 -35.84 -0.91 -14.20
C GLN A 385 -37.11 -1.56 -13.63
N LEU A 386 -37.88 -0.81 -12.85
CA LEU A 386 -39.28 -1.10 -12.51
C LEU A 386 -40.13 -1.01 -13.77
#